data_AF-D7CAE2-F1
#
_entry.id   AF-D7CAE2-F1
#
_cell.length_a   1.000
_cell.length_b   1.000
_cell.length_c   1.000
_cell.angle_alpha   90.00
_cell.angle_beta   90.00
_cell.angle_gamma   90.00
#
_symmetry.space_group_name_H-M   'P 1'
#
loop_
_entity.id
_entity.type
_entity.pdbx_description
1 polymer ?
#
loop_
_entity_poly.entity_id
_entity_poly.type
_entity_poly.pdbx_seq_one_letter_code
_entity_poly.pdbx_strand_id
1 'polypeptide(L)'
;MLGRDRVVVHARHRAASWVREGWRLPEAAFQIESVVGELCANALRHGGGLASFDLILCEATAYCPPSLRILVGDYLPHAHPRMSCDPNAELGEHGRGLLMVTALTAGWGWHRIGADLKQVWCKVILPLDALPWLVRS
;
A
#
# COMPACT_ATOMS: atom_id res chain seq x y z
N MET A 1 6.11 22.50 -1.44
CA MET A 1 4.93 21.60 -1.32
C MET A 1 4.70 20.78 -2.60
N LEU A 2 4.70 21.39 -3.79
CA LEU A 2 4.49 20.74 -5.11
C LEU A 2 5.29 19.46 -5.41
N GLY A 3 6.46 19.25 -4.79
CA GLY A 3 7.27 18.05 -5.02
C GLY A 3 6.68 16.78 -4.41
N ARG A 4 6.06 16.86 -3.22
CA ARG A 4 5.53 15.68 -2.52
C ARG A 4 4.30 15.10 -3.22
N ASP A 5 3.38 15.98 -3.64
CA ASP A 5 2.14 15.55 -4.32
C ASP A 5 2.46 14.88 -5.65
N ARG A 6 3.46 15.38 -6.40
CA ARG A 6 3.93 14.74 -7.63
C ARG A 6 4.48 13.34 -7.40
N VAL A 7 5.21 13.11 -6.30
CA VAL A 7 5.73 11.78 -5.95
C VAL A 7 4.60 10.81 -5.66
N VAL A 8 3.60 11.23 -4.86
CA VAL A 8 2.42 10.38 -4.55
C VAL A 8 1.64 10.04 -5.81
N VAL A 9 1.34 11.05 -6.63
CA VAL A 9 0.61 10.90 -7.89
C VAL A 9 1.36 9.95 -8.84
N HIS A 10 2.68 10.10 -8.96
CA HIS A 10 3.47 9.20 -9.79
C HIS A 10 3.45 7.76 -9.27
N ALA A 11 3.67 7.56 -7.96
CA ALA A 11 3.72 6.23 -7.36
C ALA A 11 2.39 5.49 -7.53
N ARG A 12 1.26 6.13 -7.23
CA ARG A 12 -0.06 5.48 -7.32
C ARG A 12 -0.46 5.15 -8.76
N HIS A 13 -0.19 6.04 -9.73
CA HIS A 13 -0.50 5.79 -11.14
C HIS A 13 0.40 4.69 -11.71
N ARG A 14 1.67 4.67 -11.31
CA ARG A 14 2.60 3.61 -11.72
C ARG A 14 2.15 2.25 -11.17
N ALA A 15 1.75 2.20 -9.89
CA ALA A 15 1.18 1.01 -9.27
C ALA A 15 -0.04 0.49 -10.04
N ALA A 16 -0.99 1.39 -10.34
CA ALA A 16 -2.20 1.05 -11.09
C ALA A 16 -1.86 0.50 -12.49
N SER A 17 -0.92 1.12 -13.22
CA SER A 17 -0.46 0.65 -14.53
C SER A 17 0.21 -0.72 -14.46
N TRP A 18 1.13 -0.95 -13.52
CA TRP A 18 1.76 -2.27 -13.35
C TRP A 18 0.73 -3.37 -13.07
N VAL A 19 -0.26 -3.09 -12.22
CA VAL A 19 -1.32 -4.05 -11.89
C VAL A 19 -2.23 -4.30 -13.09
N ARG A 20 -2.71 -3.24 -13.76
CA ARG A 20 -3.63 -3.34 -14.89
C ARG A 20 -3.00 -3.95 -16.13
N GLU A 21 -1.81 -3.49 -16.49
CA GLU A 21 -1.18 -3.77 -17.79
C GLU A 21 -0.11 -4.85 -17.66
N GLY A 22 0.71 -4.79 -16.61
CA GLY A 22 1.79 -5.76 -16.36
C GLY A 22 1.24 -7.10 -15.89
N TRP A 23 0.45 -7.11 -14.83
CA TRP A 23 -0.15 -8.33 -14.27
C TRP A 23 -1.53 -8.67 -14.79
N ARG A 24 -2.12 -7.79 -15.61
CA ARG A 24 -3.43 -7.99 -16.26
C ARG A 24 -4.57 -8.17 -15.24
N LEU A 25 -4.53 -7.38 -14.16
CA LEU A 25 -5.50 -7.37 -13.05
C LEU A 25 -6.27 -6.03 -12.98
N PRO A 26 -7.04 -5.64 -14.01
CA PRO A 26 -7.68 -4.32 -14.07
C PRO A 26 -8.63 -4.04 -12.90
N GLU A 27 -9.28 -5.06 -12.35
CA GLU A 27 -10.23 -4.96 -11.23
C GLU A 27 -9.53 -4.56 -9.93
N ALA A 28 -8.28 -4.97 -9.73
CA ALA A 28 -7.49 -4.62 -8.55
C ALA A 28 -6.84 -3.23 -8.66
N ALA A 29 -6.69 -2.68 -9.87
CA ALA A 29 -5.87 -1.50 -10.11
C ALA A 29 -6.32 -0.27 -9.30
N PHE A 30 -7.63 -0.01 -9.21
CA PHE A 30 -8.16 1.14 -8.46
C PHE A 30 -7.93 1.04 -6.94
N GLN A 31 -8.15 -0.17 -6.39
CA GLN A 31 -7.92 -0.45 -4.98
C GLN A 31 -6.44 -0.29 -4.63
N ILE A 32 -5.54 -0.82 -5.48
CA ILE A 32 -4.09 -0.66 -5.30
C ILE A 32 -3.67 0.81 -5.42
N GLU A 33 -4.21 1.55 -6.39
CA GLU A 33 -3.93 2.98 -6.55
C GLU A 33 -4.26 3.77 -5.29
N SER A 34 -5.43 3.51 -4.70
CA SER A 34 -5.89 4.19 -3.49
C SER A 34 -5.01 3.86 -2.28
N VAL A 35 -4.69 2.57 -2.06
CA VAL A 35 -3.85 2.15 -0.94
C VAL A 35 -2.42 2.70 -1.08
N VAL A 36 -1.81 2.61 -2.28
CA VAL A 36 -0.46 3.15 -2.52
C VAL A 36 -0.43 4.66 -2.32
N GLY A 37 -1.46 5.38 -2.79
CA GLY A 37 -1.58 6.82 -2.60
C GLY A 37 -1.51 7.21 -1.12
N GLU A 38 -2.30 6.57 -0.27
CA GLU A 38 -2.30 6.84 1.17
C GLU A 38 -0.99 6.46 1.85
N LEU A 39 -0.43 5.29 1.56
CA LEU A 39 0.80 4.85 2.20
C LEU A 39 1.98 5.76 1.82
N CYS A 40 2.12 6.12 0.55
CA CYS A 40 3.16 7.04 0.10
C CYS A 40 2.96 8.45 0.69
N ALA A 41 1.71 8.92 0.79
CA ALA A 41 1.41 10.20 1.42
C ALA A 41 1.77 10.17 2.91
N ASN A 42 1.48 9.08 3.62
CA ASN A 42 1.86 8.89 5.02
C ASN A 42 3.39 8.85 5.20
N ALA A 43 4.12 8.14 4.34
CA ALA A 43 5.58 8.11 4.36
C ALA A 43 6.19 9.52 4.19
N LEU A 44 5.65 10.31 3.25
CA LEU A 44 6.14 11.66 2.97
C LEU A 44 5.76 12.68 4.06
N ARG A 45 4.59 12.53 4.69
CA ARG A 45 4.10 13.46 5.73
C ARG A 45 4.63 13.13 7.12
N HIS A 46 4.72 11.85 7.46
CA HIS A 46 4.97 11.37 8.82
C HIS A 46 6.20 10.46 8.94
N GLY A 47 6.72 9.95 7.83
CA GLY A 47 7.81 8.99 7.77
C GLY A 47 9.19 9.57 7.43
N GLY A 48 9.32 10.90 7.32
CA GLY A 48 10.60 11.54 6.95
C GLY A 48 10.96 11.40 5.47
N GLY A 49 10.10 10.81 4.64
CA GLY A 49 10.30 10.64 3.21
C GLY A 49 9.89 9.25 2.71
N LEU A 50 9.68 9.11 1.41
CA LEU A 50 9.45 7.82 0.76
C LEU A 50 10.81 7.17 0.46
N ALA A 51 11.17 6.12 1.20
CA ALA A 51 12.45 5.42 1.07
C ALA A 51 12.39 4.29 0.05
N SER A 52 11.28 3.55 0.01
CA SER A 52 11.07 2.47 -0.95
C SER A 52 9.58 2.26 -1.23
N PHE A 53 9.30 1.63 -2.37
CA PHE A 53 7.96 1.22 -2.76
C PHE A 53 8.06 -0.05 -3.59
N ASP A 54 7.45 -1.13 -3.10
CA ASP A 54 7.47 -2.44 -3.72
C ASP A 54 6.05 -3.00 -3.84
N LEU A 55 5.76 -3.62 -4.98
CA LEU A 55 4.58 -4.46 -5.16
C LEU A 55 5.03 -5.90 -5.40
N ILE A 56 4.50 -6.83 -4.63
CA ILE A 56 4.81 -8.24 -4.74
C ILE A 56 3.51 -8.98 -5.05
N LEU A 57 3.43 -9.58 -6.24
CA LEU A 57 2.39 -10.51 -6.59
C LEU A 57 2.70 -11.86 -5.93
N CYS A 58 1.79 -12.35 -5.11
CA CYS A 58 1.89 -13.63 -4.43
C CYS A 58 0.89 -14.62 -5.04
N GLU A 59 1.39 -15.77 -5.47
CA GLU A 59 0.56 -16.89 -5.93
C GLU A 59 -0.31 -17.46 -4.80
N ALA A 60 -1.32 -18.23 -5.22
CA ALA A 60 -2.10 -19.02 -4.30
C ALA A 60 -1.22 -20.10 -3.64
N THR A 61 -1.45 -20.36 -2.36
CA THR A 61 -0.85 -21.46 -1.61
C THR A 61 -1.95 -22.26 -0.94
N ALA A 62 -1.61 -23.40 -0.33
CA ALA A 62 -2.56 -24.18 0.47
C ALA A 62 -3.20 -23.38 1.63
N TYR A 63 -2.57 -22.27 2.05
CA TYR A 63 -2.98 -21.48 3.22
C TYR A 63 -3.46 -20.08 2.87
N CYS A 64 -3.40 -19.67 1.59
CA CYS A 64 -3.70 -18.31 1.20
C CYS A 64 -4.11 -18.22 -0.28
N PRO A 65 -5.22 -17.54 -0.62
CA PRO A 65 -5.56 -17.21 -2.01
C PRO A 65 -4.49 -16.29 -2.63
N PRO A 66 -4.48 -16.11 -3.96
CA PRO A 66 -3.55 -15.17 -4.58
C PRO A 66 -3.75 -13.78 -4.01
N SER A 67 -2.66 -13.04 -3.85
CA SER A 67 -2.69 -11.75 -3.21
C SER A 67 -1.63 -10.81 -3.74
N LEU A 68 -1.83 -9.53 -3.52
CA LEU A 68 -0.87 -8.50 -3.84
C LEU A 68 -0.42 -7.85 -2.53
N ARG A 69 0.88 -7.91 -2.28
CA ARG A 69 1.52 -7.24 -1.15
C ARG A 69 2.07 -5.90 -1.60
N ILE A 70 1.66 -4.86 -0.89
CA ILE A 70 2.14 -3.49 -1.07
C ILE A 70 3.08 -3.22 0.09
N LEU A 71 4.30 -2.76 -0.19
CA LEU A 71 5.25 -2.40 0.84
C LEU A 71 5.78 -0.99 0.57
N VAL A 72 5.72 -0.13 1.59
CA VAL A 72 6.17 1.26 1.51
C VAL A 72 7.14 1.53 2.65
N GLY A 73 8.36 1.91 2.30
CA GLY A 73 9.43 2.24 3.23
C GLY A 73 9.51 3.73 3.53
N ASP A 74 9.87 4.09 4.76
CA ASP A 74 10.17 5.45 5.18
C ASP A 74 11.36 5.53 6.15
N TYR A 75 11.89 6.74 6.36
CA TYR A 75 13.15 7.02 7.09
C TYR A 75 12.94 7.28 8.59
N LEU A 76 11.74 7.06 9.14
CA LEU A 76 11.47 7.27 10.57
C LEU A 76 11.07 5.94 11.25
N PRO A 77 12.07 5.16 11.71
CA PRO A 77 11.89 3.80 12.26
C PRO A 77 11.08 3.77 13.56
N HIS A 78 11.01 4.90 14.27
CA HIS A 78 10.28 5.04 15.55
C HIS A 78 8.90 5.69 15.40
N ALA A 79 8.55 6.16 14.19
CA ALA A 79 7.26 6.77 13.93
C ALA A 79 6.20 5.69 13.65
N HIS A 80 5.40 5.37 14.67
CA HIS A 80 4.32 4.38 14.55
C HIS A 80 3.14 4.91 13.73
N PRO A 81 2.61 4.15 12.77
CA PRO A 81 1.33 4.45 12.13
C PRO A 81 0.22 4.53 13.19
N ARG A 82 -0.53 5.63 13.23
CA ARG A 82 -1.65 5.83 14.16
C ARG A 82 -2.96 5.94 13.39
N MET A 83 -3.91 5.07 13.72
CA MET A 83 -5.30 5.27 13.32
C MET A 83 -5.90 6.35 14.24
N SER A 84 -6.47 7.42 13.66
CA SER A 84 -7.26 8.35 14.45
C SER A 84 -8.69 7.81 14.55
N CYS A 85 -9.14 7.54 15.78
CA CYS A 85 -10.52 7.19 16.08
C CYS A 85 -11.31 8.39 16.64
N ASP A 86 -10.74 9.60 16.59
CA ASP A 86 -11.39 10.81 17.10
C ASP A 86 -12.49 11.28 16.14
N PRO A 87 -13.77 11.27 16.54
CA PRO A 87 -14.87 11.78 15.72
C PRO A 87 -14.74 13.28 15.41
N ASN A 88 -14.02 14.05 16.23
CA ASN A 88 -13.79 15.48 15.97
C ASN A 88 -12.61 15.72 15.00
N ALA A 89 -11.85 14.68 14.65
CA ALA A 89 -10.90 14.76 13.55
C ALA A 89 -11.60 14.77 12.17
N GLU A 90 -12.93 14.65 12.11
CA GLU A 90 -13.72 14.69 10.86
C GLU A 90 -13.54 15.97 10.02
N LEU A 91 -13.09 17.07 10.63
CA LEU A 91 -12.82 18.34 9.94
C LEU A 91 -11.35 18.49 9.48
N GLY A 92 -10.48 17.54 9.84
CA GLY A 92 -9.10 17.48 9.36
C GLY A 92 -8.87 16.21 8.57
N GLU A 93 -8.36 16.29 7.34
CA GLU A 93 -7.97 15.12 6.52
C GLU A 93 -6.90 14.21 7.18
N HIS A 94 -6.41 14.60 8.37
CA HIS A 94 -5.35 13.97 9.14
C HIS A 94 -5.89 12.76 9.91
N GLY A 95 -5.67 11.55 9.37
CA GLY A 95 -5.84 10.29 10.11
C GLY A 95 -6.83 9.28 9.52
N ARG A 96 -7.56 9.64 8.46
CA ARG A 96 -8.49 8.72 7.76
C ARG A 96 -7.78 7.75 6.81
N GLY A 97 -6.58 8.09 6.35
CA GLY A 97 -5.85 7.28 5.35
C GLY A 97 -5.67 5.81 5.77
N LEU A 98 -5.29 5.56 7.03
CA LEU A 98 -5.14 4.19 7.53
C LEU A 98 -6.48 3.47 7.76
N LEU A 99 -7.57 4.21 8.00
CA LEU A 99 -8.91 3.60 8.04
C LEU A 99 -9.33 3.13 6.65
N MET A 100 -9.05 3.92 5.60
CA MET A 100 -9.27 3.48 4.22
C MET A 100 -8.39 2.27 3.88
N VAL A 101 -7.11 2.30 4.25
CA VAL A 101 -6.21 1.14 4.06
C VAL A 101 -6.76 -0.09 4.79
N THR A 102 -7.28 0.07 6.01
CA THR A 102 -7.89 -1.03 6.77
C THR A 102 -9.12 -1.59 6.06
N ALA A 103 -9.98 -0.73 5.51
CA ALA A 103 -11.18 -1.15 4.80
C ALA A 103 -10.89 -1.81 3.44
N LEU A 104 -9.84 -1.36 2.75
CA LEU A 104 -9.47 -1.83 1.42
C LEU A 104 -8.46 -2.99 1.43
N THR A 105 -8.03 -3.50 2.57
CA THR A 105 -7.01 -4.56 2.62
C THR A 105 -7.45 -5.69 3.53
N ALA A 106 -6.98 -6.90 3.26
CA ALA A 106 -7.22 -8.05 4.15
C ALA A 106 -6.37 -7.98 5.43
N GLY A 107 -5.38 -7.11 5.45
CA GLY A 107 -4.53 -6.87 6.60
C GLY A 107 -3.38 -5.95 6.24
N TRP A 108 -2.91 -5.23 7.24
CA TRP A 108 -1.77 -4.37 7.14
C TRP A 108 -1.01 -4.37 8.46
N GLY A 109 0.22 -3.89 8.40
CA GLY A 109 1.05 -3.73 9.58
C GLY A 109 2.29 -2.94 9.24
N TRP A 110 3.22 -2.88 10.18
CA TRP A 110 4.49 -2.21 9.97
C TRP A 110 5.57 -2.91 10.79
N HIS A 111 6.81 -2.76 10.35
CA HIS A 111 8.00 -3.24 11.06
C HIS A 111 9.19 -2.35 10.71
N ARG A 112 10.28 -2.48 11.49
CA ARG A 112 11.55 -1.82 11.18
C ARG A 112 12.33 -2.67 10.18
N ILE A 113 13.05 -2.01 9.28
CA ILE A 113 14.07 -2.63 8.43
C ILE A 113 15.42 -2.07 8.88
N GLY A 114 16.21 -2.92 9.52
CA GLY A 114 17.48 -2.49 10.12
C GLY A 114 17.29 -1.41 11.20
N ALA A 115 18.28 -0.53 11.34
CA ALA A 115 18.25 0.54 12.33
C ALA A 115 17.44 1.75 11.87
N ASP A 116 17.48 2.08 10.57
CA ASP A 116 17.14 3.42 10.08
C ASP A 116 15.84 3.50 9.28
N LEU A 117 15.24 2.36 8.94
CA LEU A 117 14.06 2.33 8.08
C LEU A 117 12.85 1.71 8.79
N LYS A 118 11.67 2.18 8.40
CA LYS A 118 10.39 1.55 8.68
C LYS A 118 9.78 1.07 7.37
N GLN A 119 9.05 -0.03 7.39
CA GLN A 119 8.21 -0.45 6.29
C GLN A 119 6.79 -0.70 6.77
N VAL A 120 5.84 -0.06 6.11
CA VAL A 120 4.41 -0.36 6.22
C VAL A 120 4.06 -1.33 5.10
N TRP A 121 3.36 -2.41 5.43
CA TRP A 121 2.91 -3.40 4.47
C TRP A 121 1.40 -3.54 4.50
N CYS A 122 0.82 -3.88 3.35
CA CYS A 122 -0.60 -4.18 3.17
C CYS A 122 -0.77 -5.41 2.29
N LYS A 123 -1.88 -6.12 2.46
CA LYS A 123 -2.21 -7.29 1.66
C LYS A 123 -3.61 -7.14 1.06
N VAL A 124 -3.70 -7.22 -0.26
CA VAL A 124 -4.97 -7.26 -1.01
C VAL A 124 -5.18 -8.68 -1.53
N ILE A 125 -6.32 -9.28 -1.24
CA ILE A 125 -6.68 -10.58 -1.81
C ILE A 125 -7.17 -10.37 -3.24
N LEU A 126 -6.67 -11.21 -4.14
CA LEU A 126 -7.10 -11.23 -5.54
C LEU A 126 -8.13 -12.36 -5.73
N PRO A 127 -9.03 -12.23 -6.72
CA PRO A 127 -9.89 -13.34 -7.11
C PRO A 127 -9.08 -14.59 -7.48
N LEU A 128 -9.60 -15.78 -7.17
CA LEU A 128 -8.90 -17.06 -7.41
C LEU A 128 -8.61 -17.29 -8.90
N ASP A 129 -9.49 -16.80 -9.77
CA ASP A 129 -9.41 -16.85 -11.22
C ASP A 129 -8.58 -15.71 -11.82
N ALA A 130 -8.04 -14.81 -11.00
CA ALA A 130 -7.31 -13.63 -11.47
C ALA A 130 -5.91 -13.94 -12.00
N LEU A 131 -5.33 -15.09 -11.62
CA LEU A 131 -3.99 -15.51 -12.03
C LEU A 131 -4.00 -16.84 -12.80
N PRO A 132 -4.77 -16.99 -13.89
CA PRO A 132 -4.90 -18.25 -14.62
C PRO A 132 -3.59 -18.62 -15.36
N TRP A 133 -2.67 -17.66 -15.49
CA TRP A 133 -1.38 -17.81 -16.16
C TRP A 133 -0.22 -18.20 -15.22
N LEU A 134 -0.40 -18.13 -13.90
CA LEU A 134 0.63 -18.56 -12.92
C LEU A 134 0.54 -20.04 -12.54
N VAL A 135 -0.59 -20.71 -12.77
CA VAL A 135 -0.81 -22.12 -12.36
C VAL A 135 -0.17 -23.12 -13.36
N ARG A 136 0.97 -22.79 -13.97
CA ARG A 136 1.66 -23.70 -14.90
C ARG A 136 3.15 -23.81 -14.55
N SER A 137 3.45 -24.75 -13.65
CA SER A 137 4.76 -25.40 -13.54
C SER A 137 4.58 -26.81 -13.00
#